data_AF-A0A0Q8L7Q8-F1
#
_entry.id   AF-A0A0Q8L7Q8-F1
#
_cell.length_a   1.000
_cell.length_b   1.000
_cell.length_c   1.000
_cell.angle_alpha   90.00
_cell.angle_beta   90.00
_cell.angle_gamma   90.00
#
_symmetry.space_group_name_H-M   'P 1'
#
loop_
_entity.id
_entity.type
_entity.pdbx_description
1 polymer ?
#
loop_
_entity_poly.entity_id
_entity_poly.type
_entity_poly.pdbx_seq_one_letter_code
_entity_poly.pdbx_strand_id
1 'polypeptide(L)' 'MMLEKLRTCWGFSPTVDRNIALVEGFLKGKRFADLAQEHGLSTARVRQIIEKADWFVGGGILTKAEPSKASPRSDLR' A
#
# COMPACT_ATOMS: atom_id res chain seq x y z
N MET A 1 5.58 14.53 -4.18
CA MET A 1 6.84 13.77 -4.24
C MET A 1 6.69 12.24 -4.20
N MET A 2 6.03 11.61 -3.20
CA MET A 2 5.92 10.12 -3.16
C MET A 2 4.88 9.55 -4.14
N LEU A 3 3.66 10.10 -4.16
CA LEU A 3 2.58 9.65 -5.05
C LEU A 3 2.92 9.87 -6.54
N GLU A 4 3.63 10.95 -6.85
CA GLU A 4 4.11 11.22 -8.22
C GLU A 4 5.15 10.19 -8.67
N LYS A 5 6.08 9.78 -7.80
CA LYS A 5 7.00 8.67 -8.09
C LYS A 5 6.25 7.37 -8.34
N LEU A 6 5.25 7.05 -7.53
CA LEU A 6 4.41 5.87 -7.73
C LEU A 6 3.68 5.90 -9.08
N ARG A 7 3.16 7.07 -9.48
CA ARG A 7 2.50 7.25 -10.77
C ARG A 7 3.47 6.96 -11.93
N THR A 8 4.70 7.44 -11.84
CA THR A 8 5.74 7.18 -12.84
C THR A 8 6.17 5.71 -12.85
N CYS A 9 6.26 5.06 -11.68
CA CYS A 9 6.64 3.65 -11.55
C CYS A 9 5.57 2.66 -12.03
N TRP A 10 4.29 2.98 -11.86
CA TRP A 10 3.18 2.15 -12.36
C TRP A 10 2.80 2.45 -13.82
N GLY A 11 3.26 3.58 -14.37
CA GLY A 11 2.97 4.01 -15.73
C GLY A 11 1.58 4.62 -15.90
N PHE A 12 1.16 4.83 -17.16
CA PHE A 12 -0.15 5.38 -17.49
C PHE A 12 -1.14 4.25 -17.77
N SER A 13 -1.78 3.73 -16.73
CA SER A 13 -2.91 2.78 -16.84
C SER A 13 -4.08 3.32 -16.02
N PRO A 14 -5.36 3.10 -16.42
CA PRO A 14 -6.52 3.56 -15.66
C PRO A 14 -6.60 2.98 -14.23
N THR A 15 -5.83 1.91 -13.96
CA THR A 15 -5.69 1.34 -12.61
C THR A 15 -4.76 2.13 -11.71
N VAL A 16 -3.92 3.02 -12.26
CA VAL A 16 -2.93 3.79 -11.49
C VAL A 16 -3.60 4.83 -10.62
N ASP A 17 -4.57 5.59 -11.12
CA ASP A 17 -5.29 6.57 -10.31
C ASP A 17 -6.04 5.91 -9.13
N ARG A 18 -6.63 4.73 -9.35
CA ARG A 18 -7.23 3.93 -8.26
C ARG A 18 -6.17 3.46 -7.25
N ASN A 19 -5.02 2.98 -7.71
CA ASN A 19 -3.96 2.52 -6.81
C ASN A 19 -3.38 3.68 -5.98
N ILE A 20 -3.22 4.86 -6.59
CA ILE A 20 -2.78 6.07 -5.89
C ILE A 20 -3.79 6.49 -4.84
N ALA A 21 -5.10 6.46 -5.14
CA ALA A 21 -6.15 6.76 -4.17
C ALA A 21 -6.12 5.78 -2.97
N LEU A 22 -5.86 4.49 -3.19
CA LEU A 22 -5.72 3.50 -2.13
C LEU A 22 -4.51 3.79 -1.23
N VAL A 23 -3.35 4.09 -1.81
CA VAL A 23 -2.13 4.44 -1.06
C VAL A 23 -2.32 5.74 -0.29
N GLU A 24 -2.93 6.76 -0.91
CA GLU A 24 -3.22 8.03 -0.25
C GLU A 24 -4.18 7.85 0.93
N GLY A 25 -5.26 7.08 0.74
CA GLY A 25 -6.20 6.77 1.81
C GLY A 25 -5.54 6.00 2.97
N PHE A 26 -4.65 5.05 2.65
CA PHE A 26 -3.87 4.33 3.65
C PHE A 26 -2.93 5.25 4.43
N LEU A 27 -2.21 6.16 3.75
CA LEU A 27 -1.34 7.15 4.40
C LEU A 27 -2.12 8.15 5.28
N LYS A 28 -3.40 8.39 4.99
CA LYS A 28 -4.32 9.16 5.84
C LYS A 28 -4.88 8.37 7.03
N GLY A 29 -4.49 7.10 7.19
CA GLY A 29 -4.90 6.23 8.30
C GLY A 29 -6.16 5.40 8.05
N LYS A 30 -6.69 5.33 6.82
CA LYS A 30 -7.80 4.42 6.49
C LYS A 30 -7.34 2.97 6.59
N ARG A 31 -8.21 2.08 7.09
CA ARG A 31 -7.89 0.65 7.18
C ARG A 31 -8.07 -0.01 5.81
N PHE A 32 -7.43 -1.16 5.64
CA PHE A 32 -7.56 -1.96 4.41
C PHE A 32 -9.02 -2.33 4.09
N ALA A 33 -9.85 -2.58 5.11
CA ALA A 33 -11.25 -2.94 4.92
C ALA A 33 -12.09 -1.78 4.38
N ASP A 34 -11.88 -0.56 4.89
CA ASP A 34 -12.58 0.64 4.43
C ASP A 34 -12.21 0.95 2.96
N LEU A 35 -10.91 0.86 2.64
CA LEU A 35 -10.40 1.05 1.28
C LEU A 35 -10.91 -0.03 0.31
N ALA A 36 -11.04 -1.27 0.77
CA ALA A 36 -11.60 -2.36 0.00
C ALA A 36 -13.07 -2.11 -0.34
N GLN A 37 -13.87 -1.69 0.65
CA GLN A 37 -15.28 -1.37 0.46
C GLN A 37 -15.50 -0.16 -0.45
N GLU A 38 -14.74 0.92 -0.26
CA GLU A 38 -14.85 2.17 -1.03
C GLU A 38 -14.53 1.98 -2.52
N HIS A 39 -13.59 1.10 -2.84
CA HIS A 39 -13.14 0.86 -4.22
C HIS A 39 -13.67 -0.43 -4.84
N GLY A 40 -14.54 -1.17 -4.14
CA GLY A 40 -15.11 -2.44 -4.62
C GLY A 40 -14.07 -3.54 -4.84
N LEU A 41 -13.03 -3.57 -3.99
CA LEU A 41 -11.94 -4.54 -4.05
C LEU A 41 -11.98 -5.48 -2.85
N SER A 42 -11.30 -6.61 -2.93
CA SER A 42 -11.04 -7.44 -1.76
C SER A 42 -9.93 -6.84 -0.91
N THR A 43 -9.99 -7.00 0.41
CA THR A 43 -8.95 -6.55 1.36
C THR A 43 -7.57 -7.07 0.99
N ALA A 44 -7.46 -8.33 0.55
CA ALA A 44 -6.21 -8.91 0.06
C ALA A 44 -5.64 -8.17 -1.16
N ARG A 45 -6.51 -7.72 -2.07
CA ARG A 45 -6.10 -6.98 -3.27
C ARG A 45 -5.57 -5.60 -2.90
N VAL A 46 -6.22 -4.92 -1.95
CA VAL A 46 -5.75 -3.62 -1.43
C VAL A 46 -4.39 -3.77 -0.75
N ARG A 47 -4.19 -4.82 0.06
CA ARG A 47 -2.89 -5.12 0.68
C ARG A 47 -1.79 -5.29 -0.39
N GLN A 48 -2.01 -6.12 -1.41
CA GLN A 48 -1.03 -6.34 -2.48
C GLN A 48 -0.64 -5.04 -3.20
N ILE A 49 -1.61 -4.14 -3.42
CA ILE A 49 -1.35 -2.85 -4.08
C ILE A 49 -0.47 -1.97 -3.20
N ILE A 50 -0.73 -1.92 -1.89
CA ILE A 50 0.04 -1.12 -0.93
C ILE A 50 1.45 -1.71 -0.73
N GLU A 51 1.60 -3.03 -0.65
CA GLU A 51 2.90 -3.71 -0.59
C GLU A 51 3.72 -3.44 -1.85
N LYS A 52 3.07 -3.48 -3.02
CA LYS A 52 3.73 -3.17 -4.29
C LYS A 52 4.14 -1.70 -4.37
N ALA A 53 3.32 -0.80 -3.83
CA ALA A 53 3.64 0.62 -3.72
C ALA A 53 4.88 0.85 -2.83
N ASP A 54 4.92 0.19 -1.68
CA ASP A 54 6.05 0.23 -0.75
C ASP A 54 7.36 -0.20 -1.43
N TRP A 55 7.31 -1.29 -2.20
CA TRP A 55 8.44 -1.76 -2.99
C TRP A 55 8.92 -0.73 -4.03
N PHE A 56 8.00 -0.09 -4.75
CA PHE A 56 8.34 0.89 -5.79
C PHE A 56 9.05 2.15 -5.26
N VAL A 57 8.77 2.54 -4.02
CA VAL A 57 9.39 3.72 -3.40
C VAL A 57 10.65 3.41 -2.59
N GLY A 58 11.09 2.14 -2.57
CA GLY A 58 12.27 1.69 -1.83
C GLY A 58 12.01 1.41 -0.34
N GLY A 59 10.76 1.14 0.03
CA GLY A 59 10.31 0.95 1.41
C GLY A 59 9.96 2.26 2.13
N GLY A 60 9.01 2.21 3.08
CA GLY A 60 8.66 3.38 3.91
C GLY A 60 7.16 3.64 4.12
N ILE A 61 6.31 3.01 3.32
CA ILE A 61 4.85 3.13 3.36
C ILE A 61 4.28 2.20 4.43
N LEU A 62 4.70 0.92 4.43
CA LEU A 62 4.27 -0.05 5.44
C LEU A 62 4.84 0.28 6.83
N THR A 63 6.02 0.88 6.91
CA THR A 63 6.66 1.28 8.17
C THR A 63 6.07 2.57 8.75
N LYS A 64 5.49 3.46 7.93
CA LYS A 64 4.78 4.65 8.39
C LYS A 64 3.38 4.38 8.94
N ALA A 65 2.76 3.26 8.58
CA ALA A 65 1.45 2.85 9.09
C ALA A 65 1.49 2.17 10.49
N GLU A 66 2.58 2.39 11.23
CA GLU A 66 2.98 1.77 12.49
C GLU A 66 3.33 0.26 12.44
N PRO A 67 4.37 -0.15 13.20
CA PRO A 67 4.78 -1.53 13.32
C PRO A 67 3.82 -2.25 14.27
N SER A 68 2.70 -2.76 13.77
CA SER A 68 1.92 -3.72 14.54
C SER A 68 2.74 -5.00 14.67
N LYS A 69 3.44 -5.16 15.81
CA LYS A 69 4.11 -6.37 16.32
C LYS A 69 3.70 -7.65 15.58
N ALA A 70 4.40 -7.98 14.49
CA ALA A 70 4.52 -9.35 14.07
C ALA A 70 5.92 -9.76 14.53
N SER A 71 5.97 -10.64 15.54
CA SER A 71 7.20 -11.18 16.12
C SER A 71 8.23 -11.48 15.03
N PRO A 72 9.52 -11.19 15.25
CA PRO A 72 10.55 -11.74 14.38
C PRO A 72 10.34 -13.25 14.36
N ARG A 73 10.15 -13.82 13.17
CA ARG A 73 10.30 -15.26 13.00
C ARG A 73 11.76 -15.56 13.31
N SER A 74 12.03 -15.86 14.58
CA SER A 74 13.25 -16.50 15.02
C SER A 74 13.17 -17.93 14.54
N ASP A 75 13.62 -18.16 13.31
CA ASP A 75 13.98 -19.49 12.84
C ASP A 75 15.36 -19.37 12.19
N LEU A 76 16.37 -19.33 13.05
CA LEU A 76 17.77 -19.58 12.71
C LEU A 76 18.37 -20.39 13.86
N ARG A 77 18.17 -21.70 13.70
CA ARG A 77 19.02 -22.84 14.09
C ARG A 77 19.58 -22.93 15.51
#